data_AF-A0A2D3W912-F1
#
_entry.id   AF-A0A2D3W912-F1
#
_cell.length_a   1.000
_cell.length_b   1.000
_cell.length_c   1.000
_cell.angle_alpha   90.00
_cell.angle_beta   90.00
_cell.angle_gamma   90.00
#
_symmetry.space_group_name_H-M   'P 1'
#
loop_
_entity.id
_entity.type
_entity.pdbx_description
1 polymer ?
#
loop_
_entity_poly.entity_id
_entity_poly.type
_entity_poly.pdbx_seq_one_letter_code
_entity_poly.pdbx_strand_id
1 'polypeptide(L)'
;MRISQGRRVFSLNYLFASFFGAALIAGAFAYSNYRFSEYKFIDFEKLVFYTKKDIFIPKSDRYTVVLFSSNMQDFETIRPKLKQESPILAIDIFQQKRGLEGDVLFINSGMNTILKVIQTFNVYELPTAFAIKKFKNNQYKQDSLIEVVE
;
A
#
# COMPACT_ATOMS: atom_id res chain seq x y z
N MET A 1 -54.55 -41.52 22.89
CA MET A 1 -54.02 -40.25 22.36
C MET A 1 -52.90 -39.77 23.27
N ARG A 2 -51.65 -39.78 22.80
CA ARG A 2 -50.49 -39.28 23.57
C ARG A 2 -50.09 -37.95 22.96
N ILE A 3 -50.24 -36.87 23.72
CA ILE A 3 -49.95 -35.50 23.27
C ILE A 3 -48.44 -35.40 23.04
N SER A 4 -48.06 -35.13 21.79
CA SER A 4 -46.71 -34.73 21.39
C SER A 4 -46.37 -33.41 22.09
N GLN A 5 -45.57 -33.46 23.16
CA GLN A 5 -44.95 -32.25 23.68
C GLN A 5 -43.84 -31.81 22.71
N GLY A 6 -44.14 -30.77 21.93
CA GLY A 6 -43.18 -30.15 21.03
C GLY A 6 -41.94 -29.64 21.80
N ARG A 7 -40.76 -30.02 21.33
CA ARG A 7 -39.46 -29.51 21.78
C ARG A 7 -39.46 -27.97 21.77
N ARG A 8 -39.43 -27.33 22.95
CA ARG A 8 -39.02 -25.92 23.05
C ARG A 8 -37.49 -25.86 23.05
N VAL A 9 -36.90 -25.67 21.87
CA VAL A 9 -35.44 -25.57 21.66
C VAL A 9 -34.91 -24.14 21.95
N PHE A 10 -35.74 -23.22 22.45
CA PHE A 10 -35.30 -21.92 22.92
C PHE A 10 -34.82 -22.01 24.37
N SER A 11 -33.61 -22.52 24.59
CA SER A 11 -32.91 -22.35 25.87
C SER A 11 -32.16 -21.02 25.85
N LEU A 12 -32.12 -20.30 26.98
CA LEU A 12 -31.34 -19.06 27.11
C LEU A 12 -29.89 -19.24 26.64
N ASN A 13 -29.33 -20.44 26.83
CA ASN A 13 -27.97 -20.78 26.42
C ASN A 13 -27.76 -20.65 24.91
N TYR A 14 -28.74 -21.03 24.07
CA TYR A 14 -28.64 -20.85 22.61
C TYR A 14 -28.73 -19.37 22.22
N LEU A 15 -29.56 -18.59 22.93
CA LEU A 15 -29.70 -17.15 22.71
C LEU A 15 -28.41 -16.40 23.08
N PHE A 16 -27.81 -16.70 24.23
CA PHE A 16 -26.51 -16.17 24.63
C PHE A 16 -25.40 -16.63 23.68
N ALA A 17 -25.36 -17.90 23.29
CA ALA A 17 -24.36 -18.38 22.32
C ALA A 17 -24.48 -17.66 20.96
N SER A 18 -25.71 -17.42 20.48
CA SER A 18 -25.93 -16.67 19.24
C SER A 18 -25.50 -15.21 19.35
N PHE A 19 -25.76 -14.57 20.50
CA PHE A 19 -25.33 -13.20 20.79
C PHE A 19 -23.80 -13.10 20.84
N PHE A 20 -23.13 -13.96 21.61
CA PHE A 20 -21.67 -13.97 21.70
C PHE A 20 -21.01 -14.35 20.37
N GLY A 21 -21.58 -15.28 19.62
CA GLY A 21 -21.13 -15.60 18.27
C GLY A 21 -21.22 -14.40 17.32
N ALA A 22 -22.36 -13.71 17.31
CA ALA A 22 -22.54 -12.49 16.52
C ALA A 22 -21.59 -11.37 16.98
N ALA A 23 -21.40 -11.19 18.29
CA ALA A 23 -20.51 -10.18 18.85
C ALA A 23 -19.04 -10.44 18.48
N LEU A 24 -18.59 -11.71 18.51
CA LEU A 24 -17.23 -12.09 18.08
C LEU A 24 -17.01 -11.81 16.58
N ILE A 25 -17.98 -12.16 15.73
CA ILE A 25 -17.90 -11.87 14.29
C ILE A 25 -17.88 -10.37 14.05
N ALA A 26 -18.76 -9.61 14.70
CA ALA A 26 -18.80 -8.16 14.60
C ALA A 26 -17.49 -7.51 15.08
N GLY A 27 -16.92 -8.00 16.19
CA GLY A 27 -15.64 -7.55 16.71
C GLY A 27 -14.48 -7.84 15.76
N ALA A 28 -14.39 -9.06 15.23
CA ALA A 28 -13.38 -9.43 14.25
C ALA A 28 -13.51 -8.60 12.96
N PHE A 29 -14.74 -8.36 12.50
CA PHE A 29 -15.02 -7.51 11.35
C PHE A 29 -14.63 -6.05 11.62
N ALA A 30 -14.99 -5.50 12.78
CA ALA A 30 -14.62 -4.14 13.17
C ALA A 30 -13.10 -3.98 13.26
N TYR A 31 -12.40 -4.92 13.90
CA TYR A 31 -10.93 -4.91 13.99
C TYR A 31 -10.28 -5.00 12.61
N SER A 32 -10.76 -5.91 11.75
CA SER A 32 -10.24 -6.05 10.39
C SER A 32 -10.42 -4.77 9.58
N ASN A 33 -11.58 -4.11 9.67
CA ASN A 33 -11.82 -2.83 8.97
C ASN A 33 -10.98 -1.69 9.53
N TYR A 34 -10.82 -1.63 10.86
CA TYR A 34 -9.96 -0.66 11.51
C TYR A 34 -8.52 -0.78 10.99
N ARG A 35 -7.94 -2.00 11.04
CA ARG A 35 -6.58 -2.24 10.52
C ARG A 35 -6.48 -2.02 9.01
N PHE A 36 -7.54 -2.32 8.26
CA PHE A 36 -7.56 -2.05 6.82
C PHE A 36 -7.55 -0.55 6.50
N SER A 37 -8.21 0.27 7.32
CA SER A 37 -8.24 1.72 7.16
C SER A 37 -6.88 2.40 7.36
N GLU A 38 -5.95 1.73 8.05
CA GLU A 38 -4.58 2.20 8.24
C GLU A 38 -3.68 1.96 7.02
N TYR A 39 -4.10 1.11 6.06
CA TYR A 39 -3.32 0.89 4.85
C TYR A 39 -3.33 2.12 3.95
N LYS A 40 -2.13 2.50 3.53
CA LYS A 40 -1.90 3.56 2.54
C LYS A 40 -1.91 2.95 1.14
N PHE A 41 -2.49 3.68 0.20
CA PHE A 41 -2.66 3.21 -1.17
C PHE A 41 -2.12 4.22 -2.16
N ILE A 42 -1.55 3.72 -3.25
CA ILE A 42 -1.25 4.49 -4.45
C ILE A 42 -2.12 3.97 -5.60
N ASP A 43 -2.81 4.87 -6.27
CA ASP A 43 -3.73 4.56 -7.36
C ASP A 43 -3.15 5.17 -8.64
N PHE A 44 -2.53 4.34 -9.49
CA PHE A 44 -1.86 4.80 -10.71
C PHE A 44 -2.83 5.24 -11.82
N GLU A 45 -4.15 5.07 -11.64
CA GLU A 45 -5.16 5.69 -12.52
C GLU A 45 -5.44 7.15 -12.12
N LYS A 46 -5.32 7.47 -10.83
CA LYS A 46 -5.56 8.83 -10.30
C LYS A 46 -4.28 9.66 -10.20
N LEU A 47 -3.19 9.01 -9.84
CA LEU A 47 -1.86 9.60 -9.68
C LEU A 47 -1.05 9.22 -10.90
N VAL A 48 -1.03 10.11 -11.89
CA VAL A 48 -0.36 9.89 -13.17
C VAL A 48 1.13 10.18 -13.02
N PHE A 49 1.96 9.17 -13.30
CA PHE A 49 3.41 9.32 -13.38
C PHE A 49 3.87 9.15 -14.81
N TYR A 50 5.06 9.64 -15.12
CA TYR A 50 5.65 9.60 -16.44
C TYR A 50 7.03 8.97 -16.36
N THR A 51 7.30 8.17 -17.38
CA THR A 51 8.65 7.77 -17.77
C THR A 51 9.26 8.87 -18.65
N LYS A 52 10.45 8.63 -19.23
CA LYS A 52 11.12 9.60 -20.11
C LYS A 52 10.25 10.05 -21.31
N LYS A 53 9.39 9.17 -21.83
CA LYS A 53 8.62 9.40 -23.05
C LYS A 53 7.11 9.22 -22.89
N ASP A 54 6.69 8.32 -22.02
CA ASP A 54 5.29 7.88 -21.93
C ASP A 54 4.76 7.92 -20.50
N ILE A 55 3.43 7.86 -20.35
CA ILE A 55 2.78 7.62 -19.06
C ILE A 55 3.25 6.28 -18.51
N PHE A 56 3.62 6.27 -17.24
CA PHE A 56 3.98 5.05 -16.53
C PHE A 56 2.75 4.18 -16.32
N ILE A 57 2.84 2.92 -16.73
CA ILE A 57 1.85 1.89 -16.48
C ILE A 57 2.53 0.78 -15.67
N PRO A 58 2.02 0.47 -14.45
CA PRO A 58 2.65 -0.53 -13.60
C PRO A 58 2.46 -1.93 -14.21
N LYS A 59 3.57 -2.67 -14.33
CA LYS A 59 3.62 -4.02 -14.92
C LYS A 59 3.91 -5.12 -13.89
N SER A 60 4.62 -4.79 -12.82
CA SER A 60 4.95 -5.72 -11.73
C SER A 60 3.87 -5.72 -10.67
N ASP A 61 3.68 -6.86 -10.01
CA ASP A 61 2.77 -6.98 -8.86
C ASP A 61 3.36 -6.40 -7.58
N ARG A 62 4.68 -6.17 -7.55
CA ARG A 62 5.40 -5.58 -6.41
C ARG A 62 6.45 -4.59 -6.90
N TYR A 63 6.61 -3.51 -6.15
CA TYR A 63 7.65 -2.51 -6.38
C TYR A 63 8.25 -2.07 -5.06
N THR A 64 9.56 -1.81 -5.07
CA THR A 64 10.21 -0.99 -4.05
C THR A 64 10.16 0.45 -4.53
N VAL A 65 9.31 1.26 -3.91
CA VAL A 65 9.21 2.69 -4.22
C VAL A 65 10.32 3.42 -3.48
N VAL A 66 11.04 4.30 -4.18
CA VAL A 66 12.07 5.15 -3.58
C VAL A 66 11.75 6.60 -3.92
N LEU A 67 11.46 7.40 -2.90
CA LEU A 67 11.38 8.85 -3.03
C LEU A 67 12.75 9.42 -2.72
N PHE A 68 13.31 10.16 -3.66
CA PHE A 68 14.61 10.80 -3.49
C PHE A 68 14.64 12.15 -4.23
N SER A 69 15.68 12.93 -3.97
CA SER A 69 15.94 14.19 -4.67
C SER A 69 17.29 14.10 -5.37
N SER A 70 17.28 14.13 -6.70
CA SER A 70 18.52 14.12 -7.49
C SER A 70 19.46 15.28 -7.19
N ASN A 71 18.95 16.37 -6.62
CA ASN A 71 19.73 17.55 -6.25
C ASN A 71 20.39 17.42 -4.88
N MET A 72 19.96 16.47 -4.04
CA MET A 72 20.52 16.25 -2.71
C MET A 72 21.50 15.09 -2.68
N GLN A 73 21.19 14.00 -3.41
CA GLN A 73 22.00 12.79 -3.38
C GLN A 73 21.89 12.01 -4.69
N ASP A 74 22.99 11.38 -5.08
CA ASP A 74 23.01 10.51 -6.25
C ASP A 74 22.35 9.16 -5.93
N PHE A 75 21.49 8.70 -6.84
CA PHE A 75 20.76 7.45 -6.69
C PHE A 75 21.69 6.23 -6.59
N GLU A 76 22.84 6.28 -7.25
CA GLU A 76 23.84 5.19 -7.18
C GLU A 76 24.40 5.00 -5.77
N THR A 77 24.32 6.03 -4.91
CA THR A 77 24.70 5.91 -3.48
C THR A 77 23.58 5.32 -2.62
N ILE A 78 22.33 5.40 -3.09
CA ILE A 78 21.11 4.91 -2.40
C ILE A 78 20.86 3.45 -2.77
N ARG A 79 21.00 3.10 -4.05
CA ARG A 79 20.74 1.76 -4.61
C ARG A 79 21.32 0.59 -3.79
N PRO A 80 22.61 0.57 -3.39
CA PRO A 80 23.19 -0.58 -2.69
C PRO A 80 22.61 -0.80 -1.28
N LYS A 81 21.91 0.18 -0.72
CA LYS A 81 21.31 0.12 0.62
C LYS A 81 19.87 -0.41 0.59
N LEU A 82 19.28 -0.51 -0.60
CA LEU A 82 17.94 -1.01 -0.78
C LEU A 82 17.93 -2.54 -0.74
N LYS A 83 16.99 -3.11 0.02
CA LYS A 83 16.71 -4.55 -0.03
C LYS A 83 16.02 -4.87 -1.35
N GLN A 84 16.75 -5.49 -2.27
CA GLN A 84 16.33 -5.70 -3.65
C GLN A 84 15.50 -7.00 -3.80
N GLU A 85 14.22 -6.94 -3.44
CA GLU A 85 13.27 -8.06 -3.62
C GLU A 85 12.33 -7.87 -4.82
N SER A 86 12.27 -6.66 -5.37
CA SER A 86 11.37 -6.30 -6.47
C SER A 86 11.92 -5.11 -7.28
N PRO A 87 11.43 -4.87 -8.52
CA PRO A 87 11.86 -3.74 -9.34
C PRO A 87 11.71 -2.42 -8.59
N ILE A 88 12.68 -1.52 -8.78
CA ILE A 88 12.69 -0.25 -8.07
C ILE A 88 11.92 0.80 -8.88
N LEU A 89 10.98 1.47 -8.23
CA LEU A 89 10.25 2.60 -8.77
C LEU A 89 10.78 3.89 -8.11
N ALA A 90 11.74 4.53 -8.76
CA ALA A 90 12.41 5.71 -8.23
C ALA A 90 11.65 6.97 -8.64
N ILE A 91 11.02 7.64 -7.67
CA ILE A 91 10.31 8.91 -7.84
C ILE A 91 11.28 10.03 -7.50
N ASP A 92 11.76 10.73 -8.52
CA ASP A 92 12.62 11.90 -8.34
C ASP A 92 11.77 13.15 -8.08
N ILE A 93 11.90 13.71 -6.88
CA ILE A 93 11.16 14.91 -6.45
C ILE A 93 11.65 16.16 -7.20
N PHE A 94 12.90 16.16 -7.66
CA PHE A 94 13.44 17.21 -8.54
C PHE A 94 13.05 17.00 -10.02
N GLN A 95 12.30 15.94 -10.31
CA GLN A 95 11.67 15.65 -11.61
C GLN A 95 12.64 15.47 -12.79
N GLN A 96 13.88 15.01 -12.57
CA GLN A 96 14.78 14.71 -13.68
C GLN A 96 14.28 13.52 -14.51
N LYS A 97 14.35 13.65 -15.83
CA LYS A 97 13.89 12.63 -16.79
C LYS A 97 15.03 11.66 -17.14
N ARG A 98 15.25 10.62 -16.31
CA ARG A 98 16.29 9.60 -16.57
C ARG A 98 15.76 8.39 -17.36
N GLY A 99 14.63 7.82 -16.96
CA GLY A 99 14.00 6.67 -17.62
C GLY A 99 14.35 5.33 -16.96
N LEU A 100 14.46 4.26 -17.74
CA LEU A 100 14.83 2.94 -17.22
C LEU A 100 16.36 2.77 -17.24
N GLU A 101 16.94 2.42 -16.10
CA GLU A 101 18.37 2.12 -15.95
C GLU A 101 18.51 0.79 -15.18
N GLY A 102 18.82 -0.29 -15.89
CA GLY A 102 18.84 -1.63 -15.30
C GLY A 102 17.46 -2.05 -14.78
N ASP A 103 17.37 -2.37 -13.50
CA ASP A 103 16.14 -2.75 -12.80
C ASP A 103 15.43 -1.55 -12.11
N VAL A 104 16.00 -0.35 -12.25
CA VAL A 104 15.48 0.88 -11.68
C VAL A 104 14.70 1.64 -12.74
N LEU A 105 13.42 1.87 -12.45
CA LEU A 105 12.58 2.72 -13.27
C LEU A 105 12.46 4.09 -12.62
N PHE A 106 13.18 5.07 -13.18
CA PHE A 106 13.03 6.45 -12.80
C PHE A 106 11.76 7.02 -13.43
N ILE A 107 10.85 7.44 -12.56
CA ILE A 107 9.61 8.10 -12.92
C ILE A 107 9.57 9.49 -12.30
N ASN A 108 8.86 10.38 -12.96
CA ASN A 108 8.52 11.69 -12.41
C ASN A 108 7.02 11.93 -12.52
N SER A 109 6.58 13.04 -11.96
CA SER A 109 5.20 13.48 -12.07
C SER A 109 5.10 14.96 -11.79
N GLY A 110 3.97 15.58 -12.16
CA GLY A 110 3.64 16.92 -11.68
C GLY A 110 3.63 17.01 -10.16
N MET A 111 3.97 18.19 -9.64
CA MET A 111 4.18 18.44 -8.21
C MET A 111 3.00 18.03 -7.34
N ASN A 112 1.76 18.26 -7.79
CA ASN A 112 0.56 17.88 -7.04
C ASN A 112 0.49 16.37 -6.78
N THR A 113 0.89 15.54 -7.73
CA THR A 113 0.94 14.08 -7.55
C THR A 113 2.03 13.70 -6.55
N ILE A 114 3.22 14.28 -6.68
CA ILE A 114 4.34 14.01 -5.78
C ILE A 114 3.97 14.40 -4.34
N LEU A 115 3.37 15.59 -4.14
CA LEU A 115 2.87 16.03 -2.83
C LEU A 115 1.82 15.07 -2.27
N LYS A 116 0.88 14.60 -3.10
CA LYS A 116 -0.10 13.59 -2.67
C LYS A 116 0.56 12.29 -2.24
N VAL A 117 1.61 11.83 -2.93
CA VAL A 117 2.38 10.64 -2.50
C VAL A 117 3.05 10.92 -1.16
N ILE A 118 3.79 12.02 -1.04
CA ILE A 118 4.48 12.40 0.21
C ILE A 118 3.51 12.45 1.38
N GLN A 119 2.35 13.08 1.22
CA GLN A 119 1.31 13.18 2.25
C GLN A 119 0.65 11.83 2.53
N THR A 120 0.28 11.08 1.51
CA THR A 120 -0.37 9.76 1.68
C THR A 120 0.53 8.80 2.42
N PHE A 121 1.83 8.84 2.14
CA PHE A 121 2.81 7.97 2.77
C PHE A 121 3.43 8.60 4.04
N ASN A 122 3.13 9.84 4.41
CA ASN A 122 3.78 10.55 5.52
C ASN A 122 5.32 10.52 5.40
N VAL A 123 5.84 10.87 4.22
CA VAL A 123 7.28 10.96 3.98
C VAL A 123 7.77 12.32 4.50
N TYR A 124 8.65 12.32 5.48
CA TYR A 124 9.20 13.55 6.09
C TYR A 124 10.67 13.78 5.74
N GLU A 125 11.37 12.73 5.33
CA GLU A 125 12.81 12.74 5.07
C GLU A 125 13.11 12.05 3.75
N LEU A 126 14.26 12.39 3.16
CA LEU A 126 14.73 11.82 1.90
C LEU A 126 16.19 11.39 2.04
N PRO A 127 16.59 10.32 1.35
CA PRO A 127 15.76 9.41 0.56
C PRO A 127 14.94 8.45 1.45
N THR A 128 13.76 8.08 0.98
CA THR A 128 12.85 7.16 1.68
C THR A 128 12.44 6.02 0.76
N ALA A 129 12.41 4.79 1.29
CA ALA A 129 12.01 3.60 0.56
C ALA A 129 10.90 2.82 1.28
N PHE A 130 10.01 2.21 0.49
CA PHE A 130 8.99 1.27 0.98
C PHE A 130 8.48 0.37 -0.14
N ALA A 131 7.99 -0.81 0.23
CA ALA A 131 7.37 -1.74 -0.69
C ALA A 131 5.88 -1.42 -0.90
N ILE A 132 5.44 -1.56 -2.14
CA ILE A 132 4.02 -1.59 -2.50
C ILE A 132 3.68 -2.89 -3.21
N LYS A 133 2.46 -3.39 -2.99
CA LYS A 133 1.93 -4.60 -3.63
C LYS A 133 0.62 -4.30 -4.32
N LYS A 134 0.42 -4.86 -5.51
CA LYS A 134 -0.83 -4.77 -6.24
C LYS A 134 -1.97 -5.31 -5.40
N PHE A 135 -3.03 -4.51 -5.27
CA PHE A 135 -4.22 -4.87 -4.52
C PHE A 135 -5.40 -5.12 -5.47
N LYS A 136 -5.72 -4.15 -6.33
CA LYS A 136 -6.80 -4.25 -7.30
C LYS A 136 -6.53 -3.33 -8.48
N ASN A 137 -6.63 -3.84 -9.71
CA ASN A 137 -6.37 -3.07 -10.94
C ASN A 137 -5.02 -2.33 -10.84
N ASN A 138 -5.01 -1.00 -11.00
CA ASN A 138 -3.84 -0.13 -10.86
C ASN A 138 -3.69 0.46 -9.45
N GLN A 139 -4.41 -0.06 -8.46
CA GLN A 139 -4.28 0.30 -7.07
C GLN A 139 -3.31 -0.64 -6.35
N TYR A 140 -2.32 -0.05 -5.69
CA TYR A 140 -1.29 -0.73 -4.93
C TYR A 140 -1.39 -0.28 -3.47
N LYS A 141 -1.21 -1.23 -2.55
CA LYS A 141 -1.18 -0.98 -1.11
C LYS A 141 0.25 -0.98 -0.61
N GLN A 142 0.51 -0.22 0.45
CA GLN A 142 1.74 -0.32 1.21
C GLN A 142 1.90 -1.74 1.78
N ASP A 143 3.10 -2.30 1.65
CA ASP A 143 3.40 -3.69 2.04
C ASP A 143 4.62 -3.80 2.97
N SER A 144 5.32 -2.70 3.24
CA SER A 144 6.40 -2.63 4.24
C SER A 144 6.30 -1.35 5.07
N LEU A 145 7.11 -1.26 6.13
CA LEU A 145 7.38 0.02 6.79
C LEU A 145 8.08 0.99 5.83
N ILE A 146 7.98 2.27 6.16
CA ILE A 146 8.64 3.36 5.44
C ILE A 146 9.97 3.59 6.13
N GLU A 147 11.05 3.43 5.39
CA GLU A 147 12.41 3.47 5.90
C GLU A 147 13.17 4.63 5.25
N VAL A 148 13.84 5.43 6.06
CA VAL A 148 14.83 6.41 5.57
C VAL A 148 16.08 5.63 5.18
N VAL A 149 16.61 5.90 3.99
CA VAL A 149 17.75 5.15 3.43
C VAL A 149 19.03 5.93 3.71
N GLU A 150 19.68 5.62 4.83
CA GLU A 150 20.89 6.31 5.32
C GLU A 150 22.21 5.81 4.75
#